data_AF-A0A401NGM8-F1
#
_entry.id   AF-A0A401NGM8-F1
#
_cell.length_a   1.000
_cell.length_b   1.000
_cell.length_c   1.000
_cell.angle_alpha   90.00
_cell.angle_beta   90.00
_cell.angle_gamma   90.00
#
_symmetry.space_group_name_H-M   'P 1'
#
loop_
_entity.id
_entity.type
_entity.pdbx_description
1 polymer ?
#
loop_
_entity_poly.entity_id
_entity_poly.type
_entity_poly.pdbx_seq_one_letter_code
_entity_poly.pdbx_strand_id
1 'polypeptide(L)'
;MEMSPQRLKWLLLLWSLLAWFSGVHLRSPSCHEVRTAFQLRQIGPLNFVPDFPGRDGDLQICTYDGPTCCTKKMEERYQVMVRREILQNIHFLSYELKYRIEKNGEAFQGRNVLANVPQLEIQ
;
A
#
# COMPACT_ATOMS: atom_id res chain seq x y z
N MET A 1 14.88 41.47 -43.38
CA MET A 1 14.97 40.03 -43.07
C MET A 1 13.83 39.33 -43.80
N GLU A 2 14.10 38.78 -45.00
CA GLU A 2 13.14 37.97 -45.75
C GLU A 2 13.34 36.50 -45.37
N MET A 3 12.34 35.89 -44.75
CA MET A 3 12.37 34.47 -44.39
C MET A 3 11.97 33.64 -45.62
N SER A 4 12.94 32.98 -46.26
CA SER A 4 12.72 32.15 -47.46
C SER A 4 11.60 31.11 -47.26
N PRO A 5 10.68 30.93 -48.24
CA PRO A 5 9.52 30.04 -48.12
C PRO A 5 9.88 28.57 -47.86
N GLN A 6 11.11 28.17 -48.19
CA GLN A 6 11.63 26.84 -47.89
C GLN A 6 11.86 26.63 -46.38
N ARG A 7 12.29 27.67 -45.65
CA ARG A 7 12.47 27.59 -44.20
C ARG A 7 11.13 27.43 -43.49
N LEU A 8 10.09 28.10 -43.99
CA LEU A 8 8.73 27.97 -43.46
C LEU A 8 8.20 26.53 -43.64
N LYS A 9 8.43 25.92 -44.81
CA LYS A 9 8.06 24.51 -45.05
C LYS A 9 8.77 23.54 -44.11
N TRP A 10 10.06 23.72 -43.88
CA TRP A 10 10.83 22.88 -42.94
C TRP A 10 10.35 23.04 -41.49
N LEU A 11 10.04 24.27 -41.06
CA LEU A 11 9.50 24.52 -39.72
C LEU A 11 8.13 23.88 -39.54
N LEU A 12 7.26 23.95 -40.56
CA LEU A 12 5.95 23.29 -40.53
C LEU A 12 6.07 21.76 -40.51
N LEU A 13 6.99 21.19 -41.28
CA LEU A 13 7.26 19.75 -41.26
C LEU A 13 7.79 19.30 -39.90
N LEU A 14 8.75 20.03 -39.34
CA LEU A 14 9.30 19.74 -38.01
C LEU A 14 8.20 19.82 -36.94
N TRP A 15 7.35 20.84 -36.99
CA TRP A 15 6.22 21.00 -36.07
C TRP A 15 5.20 19.85 -36.18
N SER A 16 4.89 19.40 -37.40
CA SER A 16 4.03 18.23 -37.60
C SER A 16 4.64 16.94 -37.04
N LEU A 17 5.96 16.75 -37.18
CA LEU A 17 6.66 15.59 -36.62
C LEU A 17 6.65 15.61 -35.09
N LEU A 18 6.90 16.77 -34.47
CA LEU A 18 6.84 16.90 -33.01
C LEU A 18 5.41 16.67 -32.49
N ALA A 19 4.39 17.16 -33.18
CA ALA A 19 3.00 16.96 -32.80
C ALA A 19 2.59 15.47 -32.79
N TRP A 20 3.14 14.66 -33.71
CA TRP A 20 2.90 13.21 -33.75
C TRP A 20 3.48 12.45 -32.55
N PHE A 21 4.61 12.90 -31.99
CA PHE A 21 5.19 12.32 -30.78
C PHE A 21 4.58 12.89 -29.49
N SER A 22 3.81 13.97 -29.56
CA SER A 22 3.26 14.69 -28.40
C SER A 22 1.94 14.12 -27.87
N GLY A 23 1.67 12.84 -28.08
CA GLY A 23 0.53 12.13 -27.47
C GLY A 23 0.76 11.91 -25.97
N VAL A 24 0.85 12.97 -25.19
CA VAL A 24 0.86 12.89 -23.72
C VAL A 24 -0.57 12.54 -23.30
N HIS A 25 -0.85 11.25 -23.15
CA HIS A 25 -2.11 10.77 -22.63
C HIS A 25 -2.18 11.16 -21.14
N LEU A 26 -2.81 12.30 -20.84
CA LEU A 26 -3.12 12.70 -19.48
C LEU A 26 -4.14 11.69 -18.93
N ARG A 27 -3.63 10.63 -18.29
CA ARG A 27 -4.47 9.56 -17.72
C ARG A 27 -5.38 10.22 -16.68
N SER A 28 -6.70 10.12 -16.88
CA SER A 28 -7.67 10.64 -15.93
C SER A 28 -7.40 10.01 -14.56
N PRO A 29 -7.34 10.80 -13.48
CA PRO A 29 -7.02 10.26 -12.16
C PRO A 29 -8.13 9.30 -11.74
N SER A 30 -7.80 8.02 -11.54
CA SER A 30 -8.76 6.96 -11.18
C SER A 30 -8.22 6.14 -10.02
N CYS A 31 -9.13 5.60 -9.21
CA CYS A 31 -8.78 4.77 -8.06
C CYS A 31 -8.74 3.26 -8.38
N HIS A 32 -8.58 2.92 -9.66
CA HIS A 32 -8.62 1.53 -10.12
C HIS A 32 -7.54 0.65 -9.47
N GLU A 33 -6.31 1.15 -9.38
CA GLU A 33 -5.20 0.42 -8.75
C GLU A 33 -5.44 0.20 -7.26
N VAL A 34 -6.00 1.20 -6.57
CA VAL A 34 -6.38 1.11 -5.16
C VAL A 34 -7.50 0.09 -4.97
N ARG A 35 -8.51 0.07 -5.85
CA ARG A 35 -9.60 -0.91 -5.82
C ARG A 35 -9.08 -2.33 -6.00
N THR A 36 -8.16 -2.53 -6.96
CA THR A 36 -7.51 -3.83 -7.18
C THR A 36 -6.71 -4.27 -5.96
N ALA A 37 -5.91 -3.37 -5.38
CA ALA A 37 -5.15 -3.65 -4.17
C ALA A 37 -6.05 -3.98 -2.96
N PHE A 38 -7.20 -3.30 -2.85
CA PHE A 38 -8.19 -3.54 -1.81
C PHE A 38 -8.85 -4.91 -1.95
N GLN A 39 -9.17 -5.31 -3.19
CA GLN A 39 -9.73 -6.61 -3.53
C GLN A 39 -8.75 -7.75 -3.22
N LEU A 40 -7.51 -7.64 -3.69
CA LEU A 40 -6.50 -8.70 -3.54
C LEU A 40 -6.21 -9.00 -2.07
N ARG A 41 -6.24 -7.98 -1.22
CA ARG A 41 -6.06 -8.12 0.23
C ARG A 41 -7.34 -8.52 0.97
N GLN A 42 -8.48 -8.65 0.28
CA GLN A 42 -9.77 -9.04 0.84
C GLN A 42 -10.20 -8.22 2.07
N ILE A 43 -9.88 -6.92 2.06
CA ILE A 43 -10.09 -6.06 3.24
C ILE A 43 -11.58 -5.84 3.48
N GLY A 44 -12.36 -5.65 2.40
CA GLY A 44 -13.80 -5.48 2.48
C GLY A 44 -14.49 -5.31 1.13
N PRO A 45 -15.75 -4.84 1.16
CA PRO A 45 -16.53 -4.54 -0.04
C PRO A 45 -15.88 -3.49 -0.95
N LEU A 46 -15.85 -3.75 -2.26
CA LEU A 46 -15.17 -2.87 -3.23
C LEU A 46 -15.79 -1.47 -3.37
N ASN A 47 -17.04 -1.30 -2.96
CA ASN A 47 -17.72 0.01 -2.93
C ASN A 47 -17.19 0.93 -1.82
N PHE A 48 -16.28 0.46 -0.96
CA PHE A 48 -15.56 1.33 -0.03
C PHE A 48 -14.43 2.11 -0.72
N VAL A 49 -14.03 1.69 -1.91
CA VAL A 49 -13.09 2.41 -2.76
C VAL A 49 -13.86 3.23 -3.80
N PRO A 50 -13.72 4.56 -3.84
CA PRO A 50 -14.38 5.42 -4.81
C PRO A 50 -13.84 5.17 -6.22
N ASP A 51 -14.53 5.62 -7.26
CA ASP A 51 -14.04 5.50 -8.64
C ASP A 51 -12.95 6.54 -8.96
N PHE A 52 -13.07 7.73 -8.37
CA PHE A 52 -12.19 8.88 -8.59
C PHE A 52 -11.72 9.44 -7.25
N PRO A 53 -10.52 10.04 -7.18
CA PRO A 53 -10.01 10.59 -5.94
C PRO A 53 -10.82 11.81 -5.52
N GLY A 54 -11.19 11.86 -4.25
CA GLY A 54 -11.96 12.93 -3.63
C GLY A 54 -11.20 13.60 -2.50
N ARG A 55 -11.68 14.76 -2.03
CA ARG A 55 -11.24 15.28 -0.74
C ARG A 55 -11.94 14.46 0.34
N ASP A 56 -11.16 13.80 1.19
CA ASP A 56 -11.72 12.93 2.21
C ASP A 56 -12.31 13.75 3.35
N GLY A 57 -13.48 13.31 3.84
CA GLY A 57 -14.07 13.79 5.08
C GLY A 57 -13.63 12.88 6.21
N ASP A 58 -12.68 13.34 7.02
CA ASP A 58 -12.35 12.78 8.35
C ASP A 58 -11.56 11.46 8.39
N LEU A 59 -10.48 11.32 7.60
CA LEU A 59 -9.45 10.29 7.85
C LEU A 59 -8.70 10.59 9.15
N GLN A 60 -8.41 9.55 9.94
CA GLN A 60 -7.73 9.69 11.24
C GLN A 60 -6.27 9.20 11.22
N ILE A 61 -5.96 8.19 10.40
CA ILE A 61 -4.61 7.59 10.32
C ILE A 61 -3.90 8.05 9.06
N CYS A 62 -4.58 8.00 7.92
CA CYS A 62 -4.08 8.43 6.64
C CYS A 62 -4.17 9.96 6.54
N THR A 63 -3.18 10.67 7.10
CA THR A 63 -3.08 12.13 6.99
C THR A 63 -2.52 12.51 5.62
N TYR A 64 -3.37 12.97 4.71
CA TYR A 64 -2.96 13.44 3.38
C TYR A 64 -3.73 14.71 2.99
N ASP A 65 -2.99 15.78 2.69
CA ASP A 65 -3.55 17.12 2.42
C ASP A 65 -4.04 17.32 0.97
N GLY A 66 -4.43 16.25 0.28
CA GLY A 66 -4.81 16.27 -1.13
C GLY A 66 -5.94 15.29 -1.48
N PRO A 67 -6.32 15.20 -2.77
CA PRO A 67 -7.33 14.26 -3.21
C PRO A 67 -6.83 12.82 -3.06
N THR A 68 -7.62 11.96 -2.43
CA THR A 68 -7.26 10.59 -2.09
C THR A 68 -8.31 9.60 -2.57
N CYS A 69 -7.88 8.36 -2.77
CA CYS A 69 -8.74 7.21 -3.02
C CYS A 69 -9.10 6.45 -1.73
N CYS A 70 -8.58 6.90 -0.59
CA CYS A 70 -9.04 6.41 0.70
C CYS A 70 -10.44 6.97 0.97
N THR A 71 -11.19 6.25 1.78
CA THR A 71 -12.40 6.76 2.42
C THR A 71 -12.34 6.37 3.87
N LYS A 72 -13.05 7.08 4.74
CA LYS A 72 -13.19 6.68 6.15
C LYS A 72 -13.59 5.21 6.32
N LYS A 73 -14.51 4.69 5.50
CA LYS A 73 -14.93 3.27 5.55
C LYS A 73 -13.81 2.31 5.14
N MET A 74 -13.02 2.68 4.13
CA MET A 74 -11.83 1.92 3.73
C MET A 74 -10.79 1.91 4.85
N GLU A 75 -10.50 3.07 5.45
CA GLU A 75 -9.54 3.23 6.54
C GLU A 75 -9.93 2.42 7.79
N GLU A 76 -11.17 2.57 8.27
CA GLU A 76 -11.69 1.83 9.42
C GLU A 76 -11.60 0.30 9.19
N ARG A 77 -11.85 -0.16 7.96
CA ARG A 77 -11.76 -1.58 7.64
C ARG A 77 -10.32 -2.08 7.60
N TYR A 78 -9.39 -1.29 7.08
CA TYR A 78 -7.96 -1.58 7.18
C TYR A 78 -7.52 -1.71 8.63
N GLN A 79 -7.95 -0.80 9.52
CA GLN A 79 -7.59 -0.87 10.93
C GLN A 79 -8.00 -2.18 11.58
N VAL A 80 -9.22 -2.65 11.35
CA VAL A 80 -9.70 -3.92 11.90
C VAL A 80 -8.88 -5.10 11.36
N MET A 81 -8.64 -5.14 10.05
CA MET A 81 -7.90 -6.23 9.42
C MET A 81 -6.44 -6.29 9.91
N VAL A 82 -5.75 -5.15 9.87
CA VAL A 82 -4.35 -5.05 10.27
C VAL A 82 -4.17 -5.35 11.76
N ARG A 83 -5.07 -4.88 12.64
CA ARG A 83 -5.01 -5.22 14.07
C ARG A 83 -5.10 -6.73 14.29
N ARG A 84 -6.02 -7.40 13.60
CA ARG A 84 -6.17 -8.85 13.69
C ARG A 84 -4.91 -9.58 13.19
N GLU A 85 -4.42 -9.21 12.01
CA GLU A 85 -3.23 -9.82 11.40
C GLU A 85 -1.99 -9.67 12.30
N ILE A 86 -1.76 -8.47 12.83
CA ILE A 86 -0.62 -8.21 13.72
C ILE A 86 -0.73 -9.02 15.00
N LEU A 87 -1.91 -9.06 15.64
CA LEU A 87 -2.10 -9.87 16.85
C LEU A 87 -1.84 -11.35 16.58
N GLN A 88 -2.39 -11.90 15.49
CA GLN A 88 -2.14 -13.28 15.09
C GLN A 88 -0.65 -13.57 14.85
N ASN A 89 0.05 -12.65 14.17
CA ASN A 89 1.48 -12.78 13.93
C ASN A 89 2.28 -12.73 15.24
N ILE A 90 1.93 -11.85 16.17
CA ILE A 90 2.56 -11.79 17.49
C ILE A 90 2.42 -13.14 18.21
N HIS A 91 1.20 -13.69 18.29
CA HIS A 91 0.99 -15.00 18.93
C HIS A 91 1.79 -16.12 18.27
N PHE A 92 1.76 -16.19 16.94
CA PHE A 92 2.48 -17.22 16.18
C PHE A 92 3.99 -17.15 16.43
N LEU A 93 4.57 -15.95 16.32
CA LEU A 93 6.00 -15.74 16.55
C LEU A 93 6.39 -16.03 17.99
N SER A 94 5.57 -15.63 18.97
CA SER A 94 5.81 -15.94 20.38
C SER A 94 5.82 -17.45 20.65
N TYR A 95 4.88 -18.19 20.06
CA TYR A 95 4.83 -19.64 20.20
C TYR A 95 6.06 -20.31 19.57
N GLU A 96 6.41 -19.92 18.34
CA GLU A 96 7.57 -20.46 17.63
C GLU A 96 8.88 -20.18 18.38
N LEU A 97 9.03 -18.96 18.92
CA LEU A 97 10.18 -18.59 19.74
C LEU A 97 10.26 -19.41 21.02
N LYS A 98 9.14 -19.56 21.75
CA LYS A 98 9.08 -20.36 22.97
C LYS A 98 9.50 -21.81 22.70
N TYR A 99 8.93 -22.43 21.67
CA TYR A 99 9.26 -23.79 21.28
C TYR A 99 10.76 -23.97 20.98
N ARG A 100 11.37 -23.02 20.27
CA ARG A 100 12.82 -23.06 19.98
C ARG A 100 13.67 -22.90 21.23
N ILE A 101 13.29 -22.00 22.15
CA ILE A 101 13.99 -21.79 23.41
C ILE A 101 13.92 -23.05 24.28
N GLU A 102 12.75 -23.67 24.38
CA GLU A 102 12.54 -24.92 25.13
C GLU A 102 13.36 -26.06 24.54
N LYS A 103 13.24 -26.31 23.24
CA LYS A 103 13.99 -27.37 22.55
C LYS A 103 15.52 -27.22 22.68
N ASN A 104 16.03 -26.00 22.54
CA ASN A 104 17.46 -25.75 22.72
C ASN A 104 17.82 -25.86 24.21
N GLY A 105 16.99 -25.34 25.11
CA GLY A 105 17.17 -25.42 26.55
C GLY A 105 17.27 -26.86 27.04
N GLU A 106 16.49 -27.78 26.49
CA GLU A 106 16.57 -29.23 26.72
C GLU A 106 17.89 -29.81 26.18
N ALA A 107 18.30 -29.43 24.97
CA ALA A 107 19.59 -29.85 24.41
C ALA A 107 20.80 -29.33 25.21
N PHE A 108 20.65 -28.21 25.93
CA PHE A 108 21.69 -27.58 26.75
C PHE A 108 21.57 -27.89 28.26
N GLN A 109 20.56 -28.63 28.72
CA GLN A 109 20.28 -28.80 30.15
C GLN A 109 21.12 -29.89 30.83
N GLY A 110 22.37 -29.51 31.08
CA GLY A 110 23.04 -29.69 32.37
C GLY A 110 23.06 -28.41 33.22
N ARG A 111 22.30 -27.37 32.87
CA ARG A 111 22.17 -26.11 33.64
C ARG A 111 20.75 -25.57 33.51
N ASN A 112 20.08 -25.37 34.64
CA ASN A 112 18.65 -25.03 34.78
C ASN A 112 18.25 -23.67 34.16
N VAL A 113 18.17 -23.56 32.82
CA VAL A 113 17.78 -22.32 32.13
C VAL A 113 16.26 -22.17 32.00
N LEU A 114 15.49 -23.28 31.94
CA LEU A 114 14.05 -23.24 31.74
C LEU A 114 13.21 -22.99 33.01
N ALA A 115 13.82 -22.94 34.21
CA ALA A 115 13.08 -22.70 35.46
C ALA A 115 12.48 -21.29 35.57
N ASN A 116 12.87 -20.34 34.70
CA ASN A 116 12.54 -18.92 34.83
C ASN A 116 11.98 -18.27 33.55
N VAL A 117 11.58 -19.02 32.52
CA VAL A 117 10.88 -18.41 31.37
C VAL A 117 9.41 -18.22 31.78
N PRO A 118 8.94 -16.98 32.02
CA PRO A 118 7.54 -16.77 32.35
C PRO A 118 6.68 -17.20 31.17
N GLN A 119 5.66 -18.00 31.45
CA GLN A 119 4.64 -18.35 30.47
C GLN A 119 3.88 -17.06 30.11
N LEU A 120 4.22 -16.48 28.96
CA LEU A 120 3.44 -15.40 28.36
C LEU A 120 2.12 -16.01 27.86
N GLU A 121 1.15 -16.12 28.77
CA GLU A 121 -0.26 -16.20 28.43
C GLU A 121 -0.71 -14.81 28.00
N ILE A 122 -0.63 -14.56 26.69
CA ILE A 122 -1.33 -13.44 26.07
C ILE A 122 -2.73 -13.98 25.77
N GLN A 123 -3.71 -13.53 26.57
CA GLN A 123 -5.14 -13.81 26.44
C GLN A 123 -5.70 -13.36 25.08
#